data_AF-A0A9C9XQZ6-F1
#
_entry.id   AF-A0A9C9XQZ6-F1
#
_cell.length_a   1.000
_cell.length_b   1.000
_cell.length_c   1.000
_cell.angle_alpha   90.00
_cell.angle_beta   90.00
_cell.angle_gamma   90.00
#
_symmetry.space_group_name_H-M   'P 1'
#
loop_
_entity.id
_entity.type
_entity.pdbx_description
1 polymer ?
#
loop_
_entity_poly.entity_id
_entity_poly.type
_entity_poly.pdbx_seq_one_letter_code
_entity_poly.pdbx_strand_id
1 'polypeptide(L)'
;MTVQRSRKGLSSRERRTLRRVVLFFLALGCLWLLFSPGHGLLRYRSLEHRMRALTEENRDLERRNAELRREIERLRSDDRYLEELARKKYGLLRENESVYEFKPAKKKKKK
;
A
#
# COMPACT_ATOMS: atom_id res chain seq x y z
N MET A 1 74.48 28.47 0.11
CA MET A 1 73.26 27.79 0.63
C MET A 1 72.15 27.87 -0.41
N THR A 2 71.89 26.76 -1.09
CA THR A 2 70.72 26.49 -1.94
C THR A 2 69.44 26.51 -1.09
N VAL A 3 68.25 26.87 -1.58
CA VAL A 3 67.46 26.13 -2.58
C VAL A 3 66.43 27.10 -3.20
N GLN A 4 66.48 27.29 -4.53
CA GLN A 4 65.42 27.94 -5.28
C GLN A 4 64.33 26.91 -5.61
N ARG A 5 63.17 27.03 -4.95
CA ARG A 5 62.02 26.15 -5.16
C ARG A 5 61.30 26.58 -6.46
N SER A 6 61.65 25.93 -7.57
CA SER A 6 61.04 26.18 -8.88
C SER A 6 59.52 25.92 -8.83
N ARG A 7 58.72 26.98 -8.84
CA ARG A 7 57.28 26.91 -9.16
C ARG A 7 57.15 26.77 -10.67
N LYS A 8 57.22 25.53 -11.19
CA LYS A 8 56.85 25.26 -12.58
C LYS A 8 55.35 25.53 -12.73
N GLY A 9 54.99 26.54 -13.52
CA GLY A 9 53.61 26.85 -13.87
C GLY A 9 53.03 25.81 -14.83
N LEU A 10 51.79 25.41 -14.60
CA LEU A 10 51.08 24.40 -15.38
C LEU A 10 50.94 24.82 -16.85
N SER A 11 51.44 23.98 -17.76
CA SER A 11 51.33 24.11 -19.21
C SER A 11 49.89 24.04 -19.70
N SER A 12 49.55 24.74 -20.78
CA SER A 12 48.18 24.81 -21.35
C SER A 12 47.60 23.44 -21.74
N ARG A 13 48.43 22.41 -21.90
CA ARG A 13 48.01 21.01 -22.09
C ARG A 13 47.61 20.35 -20.77
N GLU A 14 48.36 20.59 -19.70
CA GLU A 14 48.09 20.07 -18.34
C GLU A 14 46.83 20.68 -17.74
N ARG A 15 46.56 21.96 -18.00
CA ARG A 15 45.30 22.61 -17.58
C ARG A 15 44.06 21.99 -18.23
N ARG A 16 44.18 21.57 -19.49
CA ARG A 16 43.08 20.91 -20.23
C ARG A 16 42.83 19.48 -19.76
N THR A 17 43.87 18.73 -19.43
CA THR A 17 43.72 17.39 -18.85
C THR A 17 43.18 17.47 -17.45
N LEU A 18 43.70 18.37 -16.60
CA LEU A 18 43.17 18.61 -15.25
C LEU A 18 41.69 19.01 -15.29
N ARG A 19 41.28 19.93 -16.17
CA ARG A 19 39.88 20.31 -16.31
C ARG A 19 39.00 19.13 -16.74
N ARG A 20 39.48 18.27 -17.64
CA ARG A 20 38.75 17.05 -18.05
C ARG A 20 38.62 16.05 -16.90
N VAL A 21 39.69 15.86 -16.12
CA VAL A 21 39.68 14.98 -14.95
C VAL A 21 38.71 15.50 -13.88
N VAL A 22 38.73 16.80 -13.59
CA VAL A 22 37.78 17.43 -12.66
C VAL A 22 36.34 17.26 -13.14
N LEU A 23 36.07 17.52 -14.43
CA LEU A 23 34.74 17.32 -15.01
C LEU A 23 34.29 15.85 -14.95
N PHE A 24 35.21 14.91 -15.17
CA PHE A 24 34.93 13.48 -15.08
C PHE A 24 34.53 13.08 -13.65
N PHE A 25 35.31 13.49 -12.64
CA PHE A 25 34.97 13.21 -11.24
C PHE A 25 33.69 13.94 -10.79
N LEU A 26 33.43 15.15 -11.28
CA LEU A 26 32.19 15.86 -11.02
C LEU A 26 30.98 15.10 -11.60
N ALA A 27 31.08 14.64 -12.85
CA ALA A 27 30.04 13.82 -13.48
C ALA A 27 29.83 12.50 -12.74
N LEU A 28 30.91 11.84 -12.31
CA LEU A 28 30.85 10.61 -11.52
C LEU A 28 30.17 10.84 -10.16
N GLY A 29 30.49 11.95 -9.48
CA GLY A 29 29.86 12.35 -8.23
C GLY A 29 28.37 12.67 -8.40
N CYS A 30 28.00 13.39 -9.46
CA CYS A 30 26.60 13.63 -9.80
C CYS A 30 25.85 12.32 -10.10
N LEU A 31 26.45 11.43 -10.89
CA LEU A 31 25.87 10.13 -11.21
C LEU A 31 25.72 9.28 -9.94
N TRP A 32 26.71 9.30 -9.05
CA TRP A 32 26.62 8.64 -7.74
C TRP A 32 25.50 9.20 -6.88
N LEU A 33 25.34 10.53 -6.81
CA LEU A 33 24.22 11.16 -6.07
C LEU A 33 22.85 10.80 -6.65
N LEU A 34 22.75 10.70 -7.98
CA LEU A 34 21.53 10.31 -8.69
C LEU A 34 21.19 8.82 -8.51
N PHE A 35 22.22 7.95 -8.52
CA PHE A 35 22.07 6.49 -8.47
C PHE A 35 22.24 5.90 -7.06
N SER A 36 22.62 6.71 -6.06
CA SER A 36 22.87 6.24 -4.70
C SER A 36 21.57 5.74 -4.07
N PRO A 37 21.53 4.46 -3.65
CA PRO A 37 20.37 3.82 -3.05
C PRO A 37 20.16 4.37 -1.63
N GLY A 38 19.57 5.55 -1.53
CA GLY A 38 19.32 6.19 -0.24
C GLY A 38 18.90 7.65 -0.32
N HIS A 39 19.47 8.40 -1.28
CA HIS A 39 19.32 9.86 -1.40
C HIS A 39 18.72 10.34 -2.73
N GLY A 40 18.41 9.44 -3.66
CA GLY A 40 17.83 9.80 -4.95
C GLY A 40 16.36 10.24 -4.88
N LEU A 41 15.97 11.17 -5.77
CA LEU A 41 14.58 11.62 -5.95
C LEU A 41 13.57 10.47 -6.11
N LEU A 42 14.00 9.32 -6.64
CA LEU A 42 13.19 8.11 -6.77
C LEU A 42 12.65 7.62 -5.41
N ARG A 43 13.47 7.70 -4.35
CA ARG A 43 13.03 7.32 -3.00
C ARG A 43 11.97 8.28 -2.48
N TYR A 44 12.14 9.58 -2.71
CA TYR A 44 11.15 10.59 -2.34
C TYR A 44 9.81 10.34 -3.03
N ARG A 45 9.82 10.08 -4.34
CA ARG A 45 8.59 9.73 -5.09
C ARG A 45 7.96 8.43 -4.59
N SER A 46 8.78 7.40 -4.32
CA SER A 46 8.26 6.14 -3.77
C SER A 46 7.64 6.32 -2.38
N LEU A 47 8.20 7.21 -1.56
CA LEU A 47 7.71 7.51 -0.23
C LEU A 47 6.41 8.31 -0.30
N GLU A 48 6.32 9.27 -1.22
CA GLU A 48 5.09 10.01 -1.49
C GLU A 48 3.96 9.09 -1.97
N HIS A 49 4.26 8.16 -2.88
CA HIS A 49 3.30 7.15 -3.32
C HIS A 49 2.84 6.24 -2.17
N ARG A 50 3.77 5.79 -1.31
CA ARG A 50 3.43 4.99 -0.12
C ARG A 50 2.55 5.77 0.85
N MET A 51 2.86 7.05 1.09
CA MET A 51 2.04 7.92 1.94
C MET A 51 0.63 8.08 1.38
N ARG A 52 0.49 8.30 0.07
CA ARG A 52 -0.83 8.40 -0.58
C ARG A 52 -1.61 7.09 -0.46
N ALA A 53 -0.98 5.95 -0.76
CA ALA A 53 -1.60 4.64 -0.66
C ALA A 53 -2.08 4.35 0.77
N LEU A 54 -1.23 4.58 1.79
CA LEU A 54 -1.59 4.40 3.20
C LEU A 54 -2.73 5.34 3.62
N THR A 55 -2.76 6.57 3.10
CA THR A 55 -3.83 7.53 3.40
C THR A 55 -5.17 7.08 2.81
N GLU A 56 -5.16 6.55 1.58
CA GLU A 56 -6.35 6.00 0.94
C GLU A 56 -6.85 4.75 1.67
N GLU A 57 -5.94 3.85 2.03
CA GLU A 57 -6.25 2.65 2.81
C GLU A 57 -6.86 3.01 4.16
N ASN A 58 -6.29 3.98 4.88
CA ASN A 58 -6.83 4.42 6.15
C ASN A 58 -8.24 5.00 6.00
N ARG A 59 -8.49 5.82 4.98
CA ARG A 59 -9.84 6.35 4.67
C ARG A 59 -10.85 5.25 4.32
N ASP A 60 -10.41 4.18 3.66
CA ASP A 60 -11.26 3.04 3.35
C ASP A 60 -11.58 2.24 4.63
N LEU A 61 -10.59 1.99 5.47
CA LEU A 61 -10.75 1.34 6.77
C LEU A 61 -11.67 2.13 7.70
N GLU A 62 -11.53 3.45 7.77
CA GLU A 62 -12.41 4.32 8.55
C GLU A 62 -13.87 4.22 8.10
N ARG A 63 -14.11 4.21 6.78
CA ARG A 63 -15.46 4.03 6.22
C ARG A 63 -16.06 2.68 6.58
N ARG A 64 -15.30 1.60 6.38
CA ARG A 64 -15.73 0.24 6.76
C ARG A 64 -16.00 0.13 8.26
N ASN A 65 -15.15 0.74 9.08
CA ASN A 65 -15.34 0.75 10.54
C ASN A 65 -16.63 1.48 10.92
N ALA A 66 -16.92 2.62 10.29
CA ALA A 66 -18.17 3.34 10.51
C ALA A 66 -19.41 2.53 10.08
N GLU A 67 -19.34 1.83 8.95
CA GLU A 67 -20.41 0.95 8.47
C GLU A 67 -20.65 -0.22 9.42
N LEU A 68 -19.58 -0.93 9.81
CA LEU A 68 -19.64 -2.04 10.75
C LEU A 68 -20.20 -1.61 12.11
N ARG A 69 -19.81 -0.43 12.61
CA ARG A 69 -20.38 0.12 13.85
C ARG A 69 -21.89 0.35 13.74
N ARG A 70 -22.36 0.90 12.61
CA ARG A 70 -23.80 1.07 12.36
C ARG A 70 -24.52 -0.26 12.25
N GLU A 71 -23.89 -1.27 11.67
CA GLU A 71 -24.45 -2.62 11.61
C GLU A 71 -24.54 -3.25 13.01
N ILE A 72 -23.49 -3.15 13.82
CA ILE A 72 -23.50 -3.61 15.22
C ILE A 72 -24.61 -2.90 16.00
N GLU A 73 -24.75 -1.58 15.84
CA GLU A 73 -25.80 -0.82 16.53
C GLU A 73 -27.20 -1.30 16.12
N ARG A 74 -27.45 -1.51 14.82
CA ARG A 74 -28.72 -2.05 14.32
C ARG A 74 -29.00 -3.45 14.85
N LEU A 75 -27.99 -4.31 14.88
CA LEU A 75 -28.13 -5.67 15.43
C LEU A 75 -28.44 -5.69 16.93
N ARG A 76 -28.02 -4.66 17.68
CA ARG A 76 -28.25 -4.56 19.13
C ARG A 76 -29.54 -3.83 19.49
N SER A 77 -29.96 -2.87 18.68
CA SER A 77 -31.10 -1.99 18.99
C SER A 77 -32.39 -2.37 18.25
N ASP A 78 -32.30 -3.12 17.15
CA ASP A 78 -33.46 -3.51 16.33
C ASP A 78 -33.62 -5.04 16.31
N ASP A 79 -34.48 -5.53 17.22
CA ASP A 79 -34.82 -6.95 17.33
C ASP A 79 -35.43 -7.52 16.04
N ARG A 80 -36.16 -6.71 15.25
CA ARG A 80 -36.76 -7.17 13.99
C ARG A 80 -35.69 -7.39 12.93
N TYR A 81 -34.74 -6.45 12.83
CA TYR A 81 -33.60 -6.60 11.92
C TYR A 81 -32.77 -7.83 12.29
N LEU A 82 -32.53 -8.06 13.58
CA LEU A 82 -31.82 -9.24 14.07
C LEU A 82 -32.56 -10.54 13.72
N GLU A 83 -33.86 -10.60 13.96
CA GLU A 83 -34.69 -11.78 13.65
C GLU A 83 -34.75 -12.06 12.15
N GLU A 84 -34.92 -11.03 11.32
CA GLU A 84 -34.93 -11.16 9.87
C GLU A 84 -33.58 -11.70 9.37
N LEU A 85 -32.47 -11.18 9.90
CA LEU A 85 -31.13 -11.67 9.57
C LEU A 85 -30.91 -13.12 10.03
N ALA A 86 -31.37 -13.48 11.23
CA ALA A 86 -31.28 -14.83 11.77
C ALA A 86 -32.03 -15.84 10.87
N ARG A 87 -33.25 -15.51 10.45
CA ARG A 87 -34.06 -16.32 9.54
C ARG A 87 -33.44 -16.41 8.13
N LYS A 88 -33.05 -15.28 7.54
CA LYS A 88 -32.57 -15.24 6.14
C LYS A 88 -31.15 -15.78 5.95
N LYS A 89 -30.21 -15.40 6.83
CA LYS A 89 -28.79 -15.72 6.68
C LYS A 89 -28.42 -17.06 7.31
N TYR A 90 -29.09 -17.42 8.41
CA TYR A 90 -28.75 -18.61 9.19
C TYR A 90 -29.87 -19.66 9.24
N GLY A 91 -31.06 -19.38 8.69
CA GLY A 91 -32.19 -20.32 8.72
C GLY A 91 -32.71 -20.61 10.12
N LEU A 92 -32.41 -19.73 11.10
CA LEU A 92 -32.79 -19.94 12.49
C LEU A 92 -34.28 -19.67 12.69
N LEU A 93 -34.86 -20.41 13.63
CA LEU A 93 -36.26 -20.36 14.02
C LEU A 93 -36.31 -20.06 15.51
N ARG A 94 -37.41 -19.47 15.99
CA ARG A 94 -37.61 -19.36 17.44
C ARG A 94 -37.82 -20.74 18.06
N GLU A 95 -37.56 -20.87 19.36
CA GLU A 95 -37.70 -22.16 20.08
C GLU A 95 -39.10 -22.78 19.94
N ASN A 96 -40.12 -21.96 19.72
CA ASN A 96 -41.51 -22.36 19.54
C ASN A 96 -41.96 -22.50 18.07
N GLU A 97 -41.03 -22.48 17.11
CA GLU A 97 -41.31 -22.62 15.68
C GLU A 97 -40.79 -23.95 15.12
N SER A 98 -41.44 -24.49 14.08
CA SER A 98 -41.05 -25.76 13.44
C SER A 98 -41.17 -25.67 11.92
N VAL A 99 -40.20 -26.21 11.20
CA VAL A 99 -40.20 -26.26 9.73
C VAL A 99 -40.84 -27.55 9.25
N TYR A 100 -41.81 -27.43 8.33
CA TYR A 100 -42.44 -28.56 7.66
C TYR A 100 -41.85 -28.72 6.26
N GLU A 101 -41.15 -29.83 6.02
CA GLU A 101 -40.67 -30.20 4.69
C GLU A 101 -41.63 -31.22 4.05
N PHE A 102 -42.35 -30.80 3.01
CA PHE A 102 -43.25 -31.69 2.28
C PHE A 102 -42.47 -32.47 1.23
N LYS A 103 -42.25 -33.77 1.48
CA LYS A 103 -41.68 -34.66 0.45
C LYS A 103 -42.71 -34.89 -0.65
N PRO A 104 -42.33 -34.79 -1.94
CA PRO A 104 -43.24 -35.09 -3.04
C PRO A 104 -43.69 -36.55 -2.95
N ALA A 105 -44.99 -36.78 -3.08
CA ALA A 105 -45.59 -38.10 -2.98
C ALA A 105 -44.91 -39.06 -3.97
N LYS A 106 -44.23 -40.08 -3.45
CA LYS A 106 -43.68 -41.17 -4.28
C LYS A 106 -44.84 -41.81 -5.04
N LYS A 107 -44.93 -41.55 -6.35
CA LYS A 107 -45.84 -42.27 -7.24
C LYS A 107 -45.48 -43.75 -7.17
N LYS A 108 -46.29 -44.57 -6.50
CA LYS A 108 -46.13 -46.02 -6.50
C LYS A 108 -46.30 -46.50 -7.94
N LYS A 109 -45.22 -47.01 -8.55
CA LYS A 109 -45.32 -47.79 -9.79
C LYS A 109 -46.14 -49.04 -9.46
N LYS A 110 -47.34 -49.14 -10.04
CA LYS A 110 -48.14 -50.37 -10.02
C LYS A 110 -47.32 -51.46 -10.72
N LYS A 111 -47.23 -52.61 -10.07
CA LYS A 111 -46.60 -53.83 -10.57
C LYS A 111 -47.47 -54.44 -11.65
#